data_AF-A0A0J6P3P9-F1
#
_entry.id   AF-A0A0J6P3P9-F1
#
_cell.length_a   1.000
_cell.length_b   1.000
_cell.length_c   1.000
_cell.angle_alpha   90.00
_cell.angle_beta   90.00
_cell.angle_gamma   90.00
#
_symmetry.space_group_name_H-M   'P 1'
#
loop_
_entity.id
_entity.type
_entity.pdbx_description
1 polymer ?
#
loop_
_entity_poly.entity_id
_entity_poly.type
_entity_poly.pdbx_seq_one_letter_code
_entity_poly.pdbx_strand_id
1 'polypeptide(L)'
;MNTKKTIFIIIVLALIAILVHGTYKYITEGSILGGTIFATSLILSNLINHITWGDPNGVSEESQDEMGQQITYKSFKISYFVLVVVMFLILLFSEGFSMGANLDGVRNLPLFIALCSSFFIYPIVELIIAKQYK
;
A
#
# COMPACT_ATOMS: atom_id res chain seq x y z
N MET A 1 -1.02 29.94 13.48
CA MET A 1 -0.48 29.06 12.43
C MET A 1 -1.60 28.08 12.04
N ASN A 2 -1.94 27.95 10.77
CA ASN A 2 -3.08 27.12 10.33
C ASN A 2 -2.79 25.64 10.68
N THR A 3 -3.60 25.00 11.52
CA THR A 3 -3.36 23.66 12.08
C THR A 3 -3.04 22.62 11.00
N LYS A 4 -3.71 22.70 9.84
CA LYS A 4 -3.44 21.83 8.68
C LYS A 4 -2.02 21.98 8.12
N LYS A 5 -1.48 23.20 8.11
CA LYS A 5 -0.10 23.47 7.67
C LYS A 5 0.91 22.93 8.68
N THR A 6 0.64 23.04 9.97
CA THR A 6 1.50 22.48 11.03
C THR A 6 1.58 20.97 10.93
N ILE A 7 0.45 20.29 10.76
CA ILE A 7 0.38 18.83 10.59
C ILE A 7 1.17 18.39 9.36
N PHE A 8 0.99 19.07 8.22
CA PHE A 8 1.76 18.77 7.01
C PHE A 8 3.27 18.87 7.24
N ILE A 9 3.74 19.95 7.89
CA ILE A 9 5.16 20.14 8.20
C ILE A 9 5.68 19.01 9.10
N ILE A 10 4.91 18.61 10.12
CA ILE A 10 5.29 17.50 11.02
C ILE A 10 5.44 16.18 10.25
N ILE A 11 4.48 15.86 9.36
CA ILE A 11 4.52 14.63 8.56
C ILE A 11 5.75 14.63 7.63
N VAL A 12 6.04 15.76 6.98
CA VAL A 12 7.20 15.89 6.09
C VAL A 12 8.51 15.77 6.88
N LEU A 13 8.62 16.42 8.05
CA LEU A 13 9.80 16.31 8.90
C LEU A 13 10.00 14.88 9.41
N ALA A 14 8.92 14.20 9.81
CA ALA A 14 8.97 12.80 10.22
C ALA A 14 9.45 11.88 9.08
N LEU A 15 8.96 12.11 7.85
CA LEU A 15 9.40 11.37 6.68
C LEU A 15 10.91 11.55 6.42
N ILE A 16 11.39 12.79 6.46
CA ILE A 16 12.81 13.11 6.27
C ILE A 16 13.66 12.43 7.36
N ALA A 17 13.23 12.51 8.63
CA ALA A 17 13.96 11.90 9.73
C ALA A 17 14.11 10.37 9.56
N ILE A 18 13.04 9.67 9.16
CA ILE A 18 13.10 8.21 8.94
C ILE A 18 13.97 7.87 7.72
N LEU A 19 13.89 8.65 6.64
CA LEU A 19 14.73 8.43 5.46
C LEU A 19 16.22 8.68 5.76
N VAL A 20 16.55 9.72 6.52
CA VAL A 20 17.93 10.01 6.96
C VAL A 20 18.44 8.89 7.86
N HIS A 21 17.65 8.45 8.84
CA HIS A 21 18.03 7.33 9.70
C HIS A 21 18.21 6.03 8.91
N GLY A 22 17.30 5.74 7.97
CA GLY A 22 17.36 4.56 7.12
C GLY A 22 18.59 4.53 6.21
N THR A 23 18.89 5.65 5.57
CA THR A 23 20.07 5.79 4.69
C THR A 23 21.37 5.76 5.48
N TYR A 24 21.45 6.45 6.63
CA TYR A 24 22.59 6.37 7.54
C TYR A 24 22.88 4.93 7.94
N LYS A 25 21.85 4.21 8.40
CA LYS A 25 21.98 2.83 8.86
C LYS A 25 22.35 1.87 7.72
N TYR A 26 21.81 2.08 6.52
CA TYR A 26 22.18 1.31 5.35
C TYR A 26 23.66 1.50 4.98
N ILE A 27 24.19 2.73 5.07
CA ILE A 27 25.59 3.01 4.77
C ILE A 27 26.52 2.41 5.85
N THR A 28 26.15 2.46 7.13
CA THR A 28 27.00 2.00 8.22
C THR A 28 26.95 0.49 8.46
N GLU A 29 25.76 -0.11 8.36
CA GLU A 29 25.52 -1.51 8.71
C GLU A 29 25.21 -2.40 7.48
N GLY A 30 25.07 -1.81 6.28
CA GLY A 30 24.77 -2.54 5.04
C GLY A 30 23.36 -3.14 4.98
N SER A 31 22.52 -2.89 5.98
CA SER A 31 21.21 -3.52 6.13
C SER A 31 20.09 -2.49 6.22
N ILE A 32 19.00 -2.74 5.49
CA ILE A 32 17.76 -1.97 5.61
C ILE A 32 16.85 -2.71 6.59
N LEU A 33 16.52 -2.07 7.71
CA LEU A 33 15.55 -2.63 8.64
C LEU A 33 14.15 -2.63 8.03
N GLY A 34 13.46 -3.76 8.09
CA GLY A 34 12.05 -3.86 7.68
C GLY A 34 11.15 -2.87 8.42
N GLY A 35 11.47 -2.55 9.68
CA GLY A 35 10.77 -1.52 10.45
C GLY A 35 10.86 -0.12 9.83
N THR A 36 11.99 0.23 9.19
CA THR A 36 12.16 1.50 8.48
C THR A 36 11.30 1.57 7.23
N ILE A 37 11.24 0.48 6.45
CA ILE A 37 10.36 0.38 5.27
C ILE A 37 8.90 0.51 5.71
N PHE A 38 8.49 -0.24 6.74
CA PHE A 38 7.14 -0.22 7.26
C PHE A 38 6.73 1.17 7.77
N ALA A 39 7.57 1.81 8.58
CA ALA A 39 7.30 3.15 9.08
C ALA A 39 7.25 4.20 7.95
N THR A 40 8.13 4.08 6.94
CA THR A 40 8.10 4.96 5.77
C THR A 40 6.78 4.82 5.01
N SER A 41 6.28 3.59 4.82
CA SER A 41 4.99 3.34 4.17
C SER A 41 3.82 3.99 4.93
N LEU A 42 3.82 3.93 6.26
CA LEU A 42 2.77 4.56 7.09
C LEU A 42 2.80 6.09 6.98
N ILE A 43 3.99 6.70 7.09
CA ILE A 43 4.13 8.16 6.98
C ILE A 43 3.75 8.63 5.57
N LEU A 44 4.16 7.90 4.54
CA LEU A 44 3.84 8.22 3.16
C LEU A 44 2.33 8.13 2.90
N SER A 45 1.66 7.11 3.45
CA SER A 45 0.20 7.00 3.41
C SER A 45 -0.48 8.22 4.03
N ASN A 46 -0.07 8.61 5.24
CA ASN A 46 -0.60 9.80 5.92
C ASN A 46 -0.34 11.09 5.14
N LEU A 47 0.84 11.21 4.50
CA LEU A 47 1.18 12.37 3.68
C LEU A 47 0.28 12.46 2.45
N ILE A 48 0.08 11.36 1.73
CA ILE A 48 -0.78 11.31 0.54
C ILE A 48 -2.24 11.60 0.92
N ASN A 49 -2.73 11.03 2.04
CA ASN A 49 -4.06 11.33 2.57
C ASN A 49 -4.21 12.81 2.91
N HIS A 50 -3.22 13.40 3.60
CA HIS A 50 -3.25 14.81 3.95
C HIS A 50 -3.21 15.72 2.71
N ILE A 51 -2.48 15.34 1.66
CA ILE A 51 -2.46 16.08 0.39
C ILE A 51 -3.81 15.97 -0.33
N THR A 52 -4.44 14.79 -0.30
CA THR A 52 -5.68 14.52 -1.04
C THR A 52 -6.91 15.11 -0.35
N TRP A 53 -7.02 14.93 0.97
CA TRP A 53 -8.23 15.23 1.76
C TRP A 53 -8.00 16.34 2.79
N GLY A 54 -6.77 16.83 2.95
CA GLY A 54 -6.45 17.82 3.99
C GLY A 54 -6.47 17.28 5.43
N ASP A 55 -6.66 15.97 5.60
CA ASP A 55 -6.61 15.23 6.87
C ASP A 55 -5.70 13.99 6.72
N PRO A 56 -4.77 13.72 7.66
CA PRO A 56 -3.86 12.58 7.57
C PRO A 56 -4.55 11.22 7.57
N ASN A 57 -5.72 11.12 8.21
CA ASN A 57 -6.50 9.90 8.24
C ASN A 57 -7.34 9.71 6.97
N GLY A 58 -7.34 10.70 6.07
CA GLY A 58 -8.16 10.71 4.87
C GLY A 58 -9.65 10.91 5.15
N VAL A 59 -10.01 11.34 6.37
CA VAL A 59 -11.40 11.57 6.78
C VAL A 59 -11.62 13.08 6.88
N SER A 60 -12.13 13.65 5.80
CA SER A 60 -12.52 15.05 5.68
C SER A 60 -13.98 15.19 5.26
N GLU A 61 -14.57 16.37 5.42
CA GLU A 61 -15.93 16.63 4.92
C GLU A 61 -16.04 16.34 3.41
N GLU A 62 -15.02 16.73 2.63
CA GLU A 62 -14.93 16.47 1.19
C GLU A 62 -14.83 14.98 0.85
N SER A 63 -14.20 14.16 1.71
CA SER A 63 -14.15 12.70 1.49
C SER A 63 -15.48 12.01 1.74
N GLN A 64 -16.36 12.61 2.54
CA GLN A 64 -17.64 12.03 2.95
C GLN A 64 -18.80 12.45 2.05
N ASP A 65 -18.60 13.48 1.22
CA ASP A 65 -19.58 13.89 0.22
C ASP A 65 -19.78 12.79 -0.86
N GLU A 66 -20.85 12.92 -1.65
CA GLU A 66 -21.18 11.93 -2.67
C GLU A 66 -20.05 11.71 -3.69
N MET A 67 -19.34 12.77 -4.06
CA MET A 67 -18.22 12.69 -5.00
C MET A 67 -17.00 12.00 -4.37
N GLY A 68 -16.67 12.34 -3.12
CA GLY A 68 -15.60 11.76 -2.33
C GLY A 68 -15.80 10.26 -2.08
N GLN A 69 -17.04 9.84 -1.82
CA GLN A 69 -17.40 8.43 -1.73
C GLN A 69 -17.20 7.69 -3.07
N GLN A 70 -17.58 8.31 -4.20
CA GLN A 70 -17.34 7.72 -5.51
C GLN A 70 -15.85 7.61 -5.86
N ILE A 71 -15.05 8.65 -5.53
CA ILE A 71 -13.59 8.63 -5.69
C ILE A 71 -13.00 7.49 -4.88
N THR A 72 -13.40 7.36 -3.62
CA THR A 72 -12.93 6.33 -2.70
C THR A 72 -13.27 4.93 -3.21
N TYR A 73 -14.51 4.69 -3.63
CA TYR A 73 -14.95 3.40 -4.16
C TYR A 73 -14.18 2.98 -5.42
N LYS A 74 -14.03 3.90 -6.39
CA LYS A 74 -13.25 3.64 -7.61
C LYS A 74 -11.78 3.37 -7.28
N SER A 75 -11.21 4.17 -6.37
CA SER A 75 -9.83 4.04 -5.94
C SER A 75 -9.57 2.70 -5.25
N PHE A 76 -10.48 2.21 -4.40
CA PHE A 76 -10.36 0.89 -3.78
C PHE A 76 -10.30 -0.23 -4.82
N LYS A 77 -11.18 -0.19 -5.83
CA LYS A 77 -11.18 -1.19 -6.90
C LYS A 77 -9.87 -1.16 -7.70
N ILE A 78 -9.39 0.02 -8.08
CA ILE A 78 -8.14 0.17 -8.83
C ILE A 78 -6.94 -0.28 -7.97
N SER A 79 -6.88 0.14 -6.71
CA SER A 79 -5.79 -0.18 -5.78
C SER A 79 -5.63 -1.67 -5.58
N TYR A 80 -6.73 -2.41 -5.54
CA TYR A 80 -6.72 -3.87 -5.48
C TYR A 80 -5.95 -4.48 -6.67
N PHE A 81 -6.32 -4.12 -7.91
CA PHE A 81 -5.66 -4.65 -9.10
C PHE A 81 -4.20 -4.17 -9.22
N VAL A 82 -3.92 -2.93 -8.82
CA VAL A 82 -2.54 -2.41 -8.76
C VAL A 82 -1.70 -3.26 -7.79
N LEU A 83 -2.22 -3.58 -6.60
CA LEU A 83 -1.52 -4.43 -5.64
C LEU A 83 -1.25 -5.84 -6.19
N VAL A 84 -2.22 -6.42 -6.90
CA VAL A 84 -2.04 -7.72 -7.58
C VAL A 84 -0.92 -7.67 -8.61
N VAL A 85 -0.87 -6.61 -9.43
CA VAL A 85 0.21 -6.41 -10.41
C VAL A 85 1.56 -6.24 -9.70
N VAL A 86 1.62 -5.47 -8.61
CA VAL A 86 2.85 -5.29 -7.82
C VAL A 86 3.33 -6.62 -7.24
N MET A 87 2.44 -7.42 -6.64
CA MET A 87 2.79 -8.76 -6.14
C MET A 87 3.34 -9.65 -7.25
N PHE A 88 2.72 -9.63 -8.43
CA PHE A 88 3.19 -10.39 -9.59
C PHE A 88 4.58 -9.94 -10.06
N LEU A 89 4.83 -8.63 -10.14
CA LEU A 89 6.15 -8.09 -10.51
C LEU A 89 7.22 -8.47 -9.48
N ILE A 90 6.94 -8.34 -8.19
CA ILE A 90 7.90 -8.72 -7.12
C ILE A 90 8.24 -10.21 -7.25
N LEU A 91 7.25 -11.06 -7.51
CA LEU A 91 7.44 -12.48 -7.67
C LEU A 91 8.29 -12.80 -8.92
N LEU A 92 8.03 -12.14 -10.05
CA LEU A 92 8.85 -12.25 -11.26
C LEU A 92 10.31 -11.81 -11.04
N PHE A 93 10.54 -10.72 -10.32
CA PHE A 93 11.91 -10.27 -10.02
C PHE A 93 12.62 -11.17 -9.00
N SER A 94 11.87 -11.79 -8.09
CA SER A 94 12.42 -12.69 -7.08
C SER A 94 12.78 -14.07 -7.64
N GLU A 95 11.91 -14.66 -8.47
CA GLU A 95 12.09 -16.02 -9.01
C GLU A 95 12.70 -16.00 -10.43
N GLY A 96 12.71 -14.84 -11.08
CA GLY A 96 13.10 -14.69 -12.48
C GLY A 96 12.03 -15.19 -13.46
N PHE A 97 12.30 -15.05 -14.76
CA PHE A 97 11.43 -15.57 -15.83
C PHE A 97 11.33 -17.10 -15.86
N SER A 98 12.19 -17.81 -15.11
CA SER A 98 12.16 -19.28 -15.00
C SER A 98 10.90 -19.82 -14.32
N MET A 99 10.15 -18.98 -13.59
CA MET A 99 8.89 -19.34 -12.96
C MET A 99 7.82 -19.79 -13.96
N GLY A 100 7.84 -19.25 -15.19
CA GLY A 100 6.90 -19.63 -16.25
C GLY A 100 7.13 -21.03 -16.81
N ALA A 101 8.30 -21.64 -16.57
CA ALA A 101 8.68 -22.94 -17.10
C ALA A 101 8.51 -24.08 -16.08
N ASN A 102 8.56 -23.80 -14.77
CA ASN A 102 8.40 -24.81 -13.72
C ASN A 102 7.77 -24.20 -12.46
N LEU A 103 6.47 -24.47 -12.27
CA LEU A 103 5.68 -23.99 -11.13
C LEU A 103 5.95 -24.76 -9.82
N ASP A 104 6.67 -25.89 -9.88
CA ASP A 104 7.03 -26.66 -8.68
C ASP A 104 8.31 -26.14 -8.01
N GLY A 105 9.06 -25.27 -8.70
CA GLY A 105 10.35 -24.73 -8.23
C GLY A 105 10.28 -23.40 -7.47
N VAL A 106 9.08 -22.92 -7.13
CA VAL A 106 8.88 -21.58 -6.56
C VAL A 106 9.47 -21.49 -5.15
N ARG A 107 10.43 -20.59 -4.94
CA ARG A 107 11.09 -20.42 -3.63
C ARG A 107 10.27 -19.53 -2.69
N ASN A 108 9.72 -18.43 -3.20
CA ASN A 108 8.84 -17.52 -2.46
C ASN A 108 7.37 -18.00 -2.45
N LEU A 109 7.16 -19.19 -1.87
CA LEU A 109 5.83 -19.77 -1.70
C LEU A 109 4.81 -18.84 -1.02
N PRO A 110 5.15 -18.06 0.04
CA PRO A 110 4.18 -17.16 0.65
C PRO A 110 3.64 -16.10 -0.31
N LEU A 111 4.51 -15.51 -1.14
CA LEU A 111 4.11 -14.49 -2.12
C LEU A 111 3.29 -15.10 -3.26
N PHE A 112 3.66 -16.31 -3.71
CA PHE A 112 2.90 -17.05 -4.71
C PHE A 112 1.49 -17.40 -4.21
N ILE A 113 1.35 -17.89 -2.98
CA ILE A 113 0.04 -18.19 -2.38
C ILE A 113 -0.80 -16.91 -2.26
N ALA A 114 -0.20 -15.79 -1.85
CA ALA A 114 -0.90 -14.51 -1.76
C ALA A 114 -1.41 -14.03 -3.14
N LEU A 115 -0.58 -14.16 -4.17
CA LEU A 115 -0.96 -13.84 -5.54
C LEU A 115 -2.11 -14.74 -6.03
N CYS A 116 -1.99 -16.06 -5.88
CA CYS A 116 -3.04 -17.01 -6.24
C CYS A 116 -4.35 -16.74 -5.48
N SER A 117 -4.23 -16.34 -4.21
CA SER A 117 -5.38 -16.00 -3.37
C SER A 117 -6.13 -14.77 -3.87
N SER A 118 -5.43 -13.80 -4.45
CA SER A 118 -6.08 -12.61 -5.02
C SER A 118 -7.15 -12.99 -6.05
N PHE A 119 -6.92 -13.96 -6.93
CA PHE A 119 -7.89 -14.31 -7.98
C PHE A 119 -9.28 -14.73 -7.45
N PHE A 120 -9.36 -15.32 -6.27
CA PHE A 120 -10.63 -15.73 -5.68
C PHE A 120 -11.11 -14.85 -4.52
N ILE A 121 -10.25 -14.02 -3.91
CA ILE A 121 -10.67 -13.10 -2.84
C ILE A 121 -11.76 -12.14 -3.34
N TYR A 122 -11.56 -11.51 -4.50
CA TYR A 122 -12.53 -10.58 -5.06
C TYR A 122 -13.94 -11.21 -5.26
N PRO A 123 -14.09 -12.34 -5.99
CA PRO A 123 -15.41 -12.96 -6.16
C PRO A 123 -16.01 -13.52 -4.87
N ILE A 124 -15.19 -13.99 -3.91
CA ILE A 124 -15.70 -14.42 -2.59
C ILE A 124 -16.29 -13.24 -1.82
N VAL A 125 -15.57 -12.11 -1.77
CA VAL A 125 -16.06 -10.90 -1.11
C VAL A 125 -17.34 -10.40 -1.81
N GLU A 126 -17.38 -10.41 -3.14
CA GLU A 126 -18.57 -10.04 -3.91
C GLU A 126 -19.75 -10.96 -3.59
N LEU A 127 -19.54 -12.27 -3.48
CA LEU A 127 -20.57 -13.23 -3.09
C LEU A 127 -21.11 -12.97 -1.67
N ILE A 128 -20.24 -12.65 -0.71
CA ILE A 128 -20.65 -12.33 0.67
C ILE A 128 -21.49 -11.05 0.70
N ILE A 129 -21.06 -10.01 -0.01
CA ILE A 129 -21.73 -8.71 -0.03
C ILE A 129 -23.05 -8.81 -0.80
N ALA A 130 -23.11 -9.53 -1.93
CA ALA A 130 -24.33 -9.73 -2.70
C ALA A 130 -25.45 -10.43 -1.90
N LYS A 131 -25.11 -11.25 -0.90
CA LYS A 131 -26.09 -11.86 0.02
C LYS A 131 -26.74 -10.87 0.98
N GLN A 132 -26.17 -9.68 1.18
CA GLN A 132 -26.78 -8.65 2.05
C GLN A 132 -27.87 -7.85 1.32
N TYR A 133 -27.92 -7.93 -0.01
CA TYR A 133 -28.90 -7.25 -0.86
C TYR A 133 -30.02 -8.18 -1.35
N LYS A 134 -30.03 -9.44 -0.91
CA LYS A 134 -31.06 -10.45 -1.22
C LYS A 134 -31.71 -10.91 0.07
#